data_AF-W0FFT0-F1
#
_entry.id   AF-W0FFT0-F1
#
_cell.length_a   1.000
_cell.length_b   1.000
_cell.length_c   1.000
_cell.angle_alpha   90.00
_cell.angle_beta   90.00
_cell.angle_gamma   90.00
#
_symmetry.space_group_name_H-M   'P 1'
#
loop_
_entity.id
_entity.type
_entity.pdbx_description
1 polymer ?
#
loop_
_entity_poly.entity_id
_entity_poly.type
_entity_poly.pdbx_seq_one_letter_code
_entity_poly.pdbx_strand_id
1 'polypeptide(L)'
;MSSDAARGQRGINCTRGDAAAMPTSSPFVGDSGGAGSPIRVERMVRERSRRYDIFASDAMDTDAEAAFALDGVQSPGRASPANMEDAGGAAAARPPLAGSRSGFRRLGLRGMKQRLLVVANRLPVSANRRGEDHWSLEISAGGLVSALLGVKDVDAKWIGWAGVNVPDEVGQRALTKALAEKRCIPVFLDEEIVHQYYNGYCNNILWPLFHYLGLPQEDRLATTRNFESQFDAYKRANQMFADVVYEHYQDGDVIWCHDYHLMFLPKCLKDHDINMKVGWFLHTPFPSSEIYRTLPSRLELLRSVLCADLVGFHTYDYARHFVSACTRILGLEGTPEGVEDQGRLTRVAAFPIGIDSDRFKRALELPAVKRHVSELTERFAGRKVMLGVDRLDMIKGIPQKILAFEKFLEENPDWNNKVVLLQIAVPTRTDVPEYQKLTSQVHEIVGRINGRFGTLTAVPIHHLSLMLLL
;
A
#
# COMPACT_ATOMS: atom_id res chain seq x y z
N MET A 1 21.03 -77.51 -24.78
CA MET A 1 21.16 -76.16 -25.34
C MET A 1 20.79 -75.20 -24.23
N SER A 2 21.67 -75.09 -23.22
CA SER A 2 22.76 -74.09 -23.10
C SER A 2 22.18 -72.72 -22.74
N SER A 3 22.60 -72.05 -21.67
CA SER A 3 23.74 -72.22 -20.75
C SER A 3 23.59 -71.11 -19.69
N ASP A 4 23.64 -71.44 -18.38
CA ASP A 4 24.78 -71.18 -17.46
C ASP A 4 25.13 -69.69 -17.27
N ALA A 5 25.50 -69.12 -16.12
CA ALA A 5 25.92 -69.55 -14.78
C ALA A 5 26.36 -68.22 -14.09
N ALA A 6 26.62 -68.02 -12.80
CA ALA A 6 26.51 -68.74 -11.53
C ALA A 6 27.05 -67.79 -10.44
N ARG A 7 26.63 -68.03 -9.18
CA ARG A 7 27.37 -67.84 -7.90
C ARG A 7 27.78 -66.41 -7.49
N GLY A 8 27.77 -66.03 -6.22
CA GLY A 8 27.89 -66.84 -5.02
C GLY A 8 27.38 -66.12 -3.76
N GLN A 9 27.38 -66.91 -2.70
CA GLN A 9 26.61 -66.79 -1.47
C GLN A 9 27.59 -66.75 -0.29
N ARG A 10 27.17 -66.13 0.83
CA ARG A 10 27.52 -66.40 2.25
C ARG A 10 28.55 -65.52 2.98
N GLY A 11 28.00 -64.81 3.98
CA GLY A 11 28.29 -64.96 5.42
C GLY A 11 29.45 -64.13 6.01
N ILE A 12 29.53 -63.76 7.29
CA ILE A 12 28.75 -63.96 8.52
C ILE A 12 29.38 -62.99 9.58
N ASN A 13 28.58 -62.53 10.55
CA ASN A 13 28.88 -62.04 11.92
C ASN A 13 29.60 -60.70 12.26
N CYS A 14 28.87 -59.98 13.13
CA CYS A 14 29.24 -59.11 14.25
C CYS A 14 30.69 -59.12 14.78
N THR A 15 31.22 -57.93 15.10
CA THR A 15 31.70 -57.55 16.45
C THR A 15 32.11 -56.07 16.54
N ARG A 16 31.75 -55.45 17.68
CA ARG A 16 32.33 -54.31 18.45
C ARG A 16 33.18 -53.22 17.76
N GLY A 17 32.92 -51.97 18.13
CA GLY A 17 33.93 -50.90 18.04
C GLY A 17 33.40 -49.47 18.21
N ASP A 18 33.27 -49.06 19.46
CA ASP A 18 33.58 -47.73 20.01
C ASP A 18 32.93 -46.43 19.49
N ALA A 19 32.22 -45.81 20.42
CA ALA A 19 31.86 -44.40 20.45
C ALA A 19 33.10 -43.52 20.67
N ALA A 20 33.20 -42.41 19.94
CA ALA A 20 34.12 -41.32 20.23
C ALA A 20 33.36 -39.99 20.27
N ALA A 21 33.54 -39.30 21.40
CA ALA A 21 32.84 -38.12 21.85
C ALA A 21 33.30 -36.83 21.15
N MET A 22 32.35 -35.90 20.99
CA MET A 22 32.61 -34.49 20.71
C MET A 22 33.12 -33.79 21.99
N PRO A 23 34.12 -32.90 21.92
CA PRO A 23 34.70 -32.29 23.10
C PRO A 23 33.84 -31.16 23.68
N THR A 24 33.64 -31.23 24.99
CA THR A 24 33.18 -30.17 25.87
C THR A 24 34.32 -29.21 26.19
N SER A 25 34.01 -27.91 26.35
CA SER A 25 34.86 -27.00 27.13
C SER A 25 33.99 -26.17 28.07
N SER A 26 34.51 -26.04 29.30
CA SER A 26 33.85 -25.69 30.56
C SER A 26 33.64 -24.17 30.74
N PRO A 27 32.90 -23.75 31.80
CA PRO A 27 32.38 -22.40 31.98
C PRO A 27 33.33 -21.48 32.75
N PHE A 28 33.22 -20.17 32.51
CA PHE A 28 33.79 -19.13 33.36
C PHE A 28 32.84 -18.84 34.53
N VAL A 29 33.36 -18.91 35.76
CA VAL A 29 32.71 -18.48 36.99
C VAL A 29 33.40 -17.22 37.51
N GLY A 30 32.59 -16.22 37.90
CA GLY A 30 32.86 -15.32 39.01
C GLY A 30 33.27 -13.90 38.65
N ASP A 31 32.32 -12.96 38.74
CA ASP A 31 32.44 -11.92 39.77
C ASP A 31 31.06 -11.35 40.15
N SER A 32 30.89 -11.10 41.44
CA SER A 32 29.67 -10.61 42.09
C SER A 32 29.93 -9.22 42.65
N GLY A 33 29.19 -8.21 42.21
CA GLY A 33 29.23 -6.89 42.85
C GLY A 33 28.44 -5.80 42.14
N GLY A 34 27.27 -5.45 42.70
CA GLY A 34 26.81 -4.06 42.84
C GLY A 34 26.27 -3.28 41.63
N ALA A 35 25.07 -2.71 41.84
CA ALA A 35 24.41 -1.60 41.14
C ALA A 35 23.63 -1.93 39.85
N GLY A 36 22.31 -1.78 39.94
CA GLY A 36 21.33 -2.06 38.88
C GLY A 36 21.55 -1.22 37.62
N SER A 37 21.65 -1.93 36.49
CA SER A 37 21.52 -1.36 35.16
C SER A 37 20.04 -1.16 34.83
N PRO A 38 19.63 0.01 34.27
CA PRO A 38 18.24 0.24 33.93
C PRO A 38 17.77 -0.75 32.86
N ILE A 39 16.57 -1.27 33.07
CA ILE A 39 15.93 -2.30 32.26
C ILE A 39 15.85 -1.79 30.82
N ARG A 40 16.19 -2.65 29.85
CA ARG A 40 16.20 -2.41 28.39
C ARG A 40 14.99 -1.61 27.86
N VAL A 41 13.85 -1.72 28.53
CA VAL A 41 12.61 -0.97 28.27
C VAL A 41 12.75 0.53 28.56
N GLU A 42 13.36 0.93 29.68
CA GLU A 42 13.59 2.34 30.01
C GLU A 42 14.57 3.01 29.05
N ARG A 43 15.56 2.25 28.56
CA ARG A 43 16.48 2.72 27.51
C ARG A 43 15.75 2.97 26.19
N MET A 44 14.84 2.06 25.80
CA MET A 44 13.99 2.23 24.60
C MET A 44 13.02 3.42 24.74
N VAL A 45 12.48 3.68 25.95
CA VAL A 45 11.62 4.83 26.21
C VAL A 45 12.42 6.14 26.15
N ARG A 46 13.63 6.20 26.73
CA ARG A 46 14.53 7.37 26.64
C ARG A 46 14.98 7.66 25.21
N GLU A 47 15.28 6.64 24.41
CA GLU A 47 15.64 6.80 22.98
C GLU A 47 14.45 7.26 22.12
N ARG A 48 13.22 7.01 22.56
CA ARG A 48 12.00 7.50 21.91
C ARG A 48 11.73 8.97 22.24
N SER A 49 11.96 9.39 23.48
CA SER A 49 11.86 10.82 23.87
C SER A 49 12.91 11.67 23.18
N ARG A 50 14.17 11.20 23.09
CA ARG A 50 15.23 11.93 22.35
C ARG A 50 14.95 12.09 20.87
N ARG A 51 14.29 11.12 20.23
CA ARG A 51 13.86 11.26 18.83
C ARG A 51 12.76 12.32 18.68
N TYR A 52 11.86 12.43 19.65
CA TYR A 52 10.83 13.48 19.65
C TYR A 52 11.44 14.88 19.76
N ASP A 53 12.45 15.07 20.61
CA ASP A 53 13.10 16.38 20.78
C ASP A 53 13.87 16.83 19.53
N ILE A 54 14.49 15.89 18.79
CA ILE A 54 15.19 16.17 17.53
C ILE A 54 14.20 16.56 16.42
N PHE A 55 13.04 15.90 16.36
CA PHE A 55 11.97 16.28 15.41
C PHE A 55 11.28 17.60 15.77
N ALA A 56 11.24 17.97 17.04
CA ALA A 56 10.69 19.24 17.50
C ALA A 56 11.64 20.42 17.21
N SER A 57 12.97 20.22 17.28
CA SER A 57 13.94 21.27 16.94
C SER A 57 14.01 21.56 15.44
N ASP A 58 13.90 20.54 14.58
CA ASP A 58 13.91 20.72 13.12
C ASP A 58 12.63 21.40 12.58
N ALA A 59 11.55 21.39 13.35
CA ALA A 59 10.28 22.04 12.98
C ALA A 59 10.18 23.51 13.41
N MET A 60 11.08 24.00 14.27
CA MET A 60 11.06 25.39 14.76
C MET A 60 11.90 26.37 13.93
N ASP A 61 12.63 25.91 12.91
CA ASP A 61 13.54 26.77 12.13
C ASP A 61 12.98 27.23 10.75
N THR A 62 11.69 27.01 10.48
CA THR A 62 11.07 27.40 9.18
C THR A 62 9.88 28.36 9.27
N ASP A 63 9.51 28.87 10.44
CA ASP A 63 8.39 29.83 10.57
C ASP A 63 8.80 31.08 11.38
N ALA A 64 9.64 31.93 10.78
CA ALA A 64 9.94 33.25 11.32
C ALA A 64 10.16 34.29 10.20
N GLU A 65 9.21 34.44 9.28
CA GLU A 65 9.10 35.67 8.47
C GLU A 65 7.74 35.75 7.73
N ALA A 66 6.64 35.98 8.46
CA ALA A 66 5.41 36.58 7.92
C ALA A 66 4.35 36.79 9.00
N ALA A 67 4.38 37.92 9.70
CA ALA A 67 3.19 38.63 10.19
C ALA A 67 3.67 39.80 11.05
N PHE A 68 3.36 41.04 10.65
CA PHE A 68 2.87 42.12 11.52
C PHE A 68 2.66 43.36 10.65
N ALA A 69 1.42 43.58 10.25
CA ALA A 69 0.91 44.90 9.86
C ALA A 69 -0.58 44.90 10.17
N LEU A 70 -0.96 45.59 11.24
CA LEU A 70 -2.21 46.31 11.46
C LEU A 70 -2.19 46.80 12.92
N ASP A 71 -1.84 48.06 13.13
CA ASP A 71 -2.69 48.97 13.89
C ASP A 71 -2.17 50.41 13.75
N GLY A 72 -3.07 51.28 13.30
CA GLY A 72 -2.87 52.72 13.23
C GLY A 72 -3.55 53.39 14.42
N VAL A 73 -2.78 54.15 15.20
CA VAL A 73 -3.31 55.19 16.09
C VAL A 73 -2.40 56.43 15.98
N GLN A 74 -3.05 57.57 15.74
CA GLN A 74 -2.49 58.90 15.55
C GLN A 74 -1.96 59.50 16.86
N SER A 75 -0.87 60.28 16.77
CA SER A 75 -0.75 61.65 17.35
C SER A 75 0.69 62.23 17.23
N PRO A 76 0.86 63.56 17.27
CA PRO A 76 1.69 64.29 16.32
C PRO A 76 2.95 64.95 16.91
N GLY A 77 3.93 65.25 16.05
CA GLY A 77 5.19 65.88 16.47
C GLY A 77 6.01 66.51 15.34
N ARG A 78 5.53 67.65 14.84
CA ARG A 78 6.29 68.88 14.50
C ARG A 78 7.54 68.83 13.58
N ALA A 79 7.40 69.59 12.48
CA ALA A 79 8.37 70.51 11.85
C ALA A 79 9.43 69.96 10.86
N SER A 80 9.23 70.27 9.58
CA SER A 80 10.30 70.63 8.60
C SER A 80 10.70 72.11 8.83
N PRO A 81 11.82 72.64 8.28
CA PRO A 81 12.02 72.87 6.83
C PRO A 81 13.42 72.43 6.33
N ALA A 82 13.54 71.88 5.11
CA ALA A 82 13.86 72.55 3.83
C ALA A 82 15.25 73.20 3.74
N ASN A 83 16.09 72.71 2.81
CA ASN A 83 16.79 73.54 1.81
C ASN A 83 17.63 72.74 0.79
N MET A 84 17.49 73.17 -0.47
CA MET A 84 18.47 73.30 -1.58
C MET A 84 19.29 72.07 -2.01
N GLU A 85 19.05 71.53 -3.20
CA GLU A 85 19.44 71.99 -4.57
C GLU A 85 20.79 71.42 -5.04
N ASP A 86 20.64 70.52 -6.02
CA ASP A 86 21.26 70.54 -7.35
C ASP A 86 22.68 69.97 -7.62
N ALA A 87 22.75 69.40 -8.84
CA ALA A 87 23.88 68.98 -9.66
C ALA A 87 24.72 67.78 -9.17
N GLY A 88 24.88 66.68 -9.92
CA GLY A 88 25.00 66.57 -11.37
C GLY A 88 26.43 66.16 -11.71
N GLY A 89 26.66 64.88 -12.03
CA GLY A 89 28.00 64.37 -12.37
C GLY A 89 27.95 62.93 -12.87
N ALA A 90 28.11 62.78 -14.18
CA ALA A 90 27.91 61.56 -14.95
C ALA A 90 29.00 60.49 -14.76
N ALA A 91 28.62 59.22 -14.89
CA ALA A 91 29.49 58.17 -15.43
C ALA A 91 28.64 57.06 -16.05
N ALA A 92 28.91 56.79 -17.33
CA ALA A 92 28.23 55.81 -18.16
C ALA A 92 28.51 54.37 -17.71
N ALA A 93 27.48 53.51 -17.75
CA ALA A 93 27.64 52.06 -17.82
C ALA A 93 26.49 51.43 -18.63
N ARG A 94 26.88 50.51 -19.52
CA ARG A 94 26.10 49.77 -20.52
C ARG A 94 24.88 49.01 -19.94
N PRO A 95 23.81 48.78 -20.72
CA PRO A 95 22.64 48.05 -20.25
C PRO A 95 22.87 46.52 -20.30
N PRO A 96 22.41 45.74 -19.31
CA PRO A 96 22.27 44.30 -19.48
C PRO A 96 20.94 43.97 -20.17
N LEU A 97 21.02 42.96 -21.02
CA LEU A 97 19.98 42.41 -21.87
C LEU A 97 18.74 41.94 -21.09
N ALA A 98 17.57 42.22 -21.68
CA ALA A 98 16.27 41.75 -21.23
C ALA A 98 16.16 40.22 -21.32
N GLY A 99 16.08 39.56 -20.16
CA GLY A 99 15.61 38.19 -20.04
C GLY A 99 14.08 38.17 -20.07
N SER A 100 13.52 37.72 -21.20
CA SER A 100 12.10 37.44 -21.39
C SER A 100 11.62 36.43 -20.35
N ARG A 101 10.99 36.91 -19.28
CA ARG A 101 10.10 36.10 -18.45
C ARG A 101 8.86 35.79 -19.29
N SER A 102 8.88 34.66 -19.99
CA SER A 102 7.69 34.06 -20.59
C SER A 102 6.68 33.80 -19.46
N GLY A 103 5.76 34.75 -19.31
CA GLY A 103 4.64 34.64 -18.41
C GLY A 103 3.75 33.49 -18.87
N PHE A 104 3.59 32.48 -18.00
CA PHE A 104 2.45 31.59 -18.06
C PHE A 104 1.20 32.46 -17.93
N ARG A 105 0.60 32.83 -19.06
CA ARG A 105 -0.75 33.40 -19.08
C ARG A 105 -1.65 32.31 -18.51
N ARG A 106 -2.11 32.48 -17.26
CA ARG A 106 -3.39 31.91 -16.81
C ARG A 106 -4.45 32.50 -17.74
N LEU A 107 -4.68 31.87 -18.89
CA LEU A 107 -5.93 32.07 -19.60
C LEU A 107 -7.05 31.67 -18.64
N GLY A 108 -8.03 32.57 -18.51
CA GLY A 108 -9.10 32.48 -17.53
C GLY A 108 -9.92 31.20 -17.69
N LEU A 109 -9.69 30.25 -16.78
CA LEU A 109 -10.66 29.22 -16.38
C LEU A 109 -11.04 29.46 -14.92
N ARG A 110 -11.52 30.68 -14.60
CA ARG A 110 -12.23 30.90 -13.34
C ARG A 110 -13.64 30.33 -13.51
N GLY A 111 -13.82 29.07 -13.09
CA GLY A 111 -15.16 28.49 -12.91
C GLY A 111 -15.31 26.99 -13.21
N MET A 112 -14.39 26.36 -13.94
CA MET A 112 -14.51 24.93 -14.28
C MET A 112 -13.60 24.10 -13.38
N LYS A 113 -14.20 23.22 -12.56
CA LYS A 113 -13.44 22.22 -11.79
C LYS A 113 -12.73 21.29 -12.76
N GLN A 114 -11.45 21.00 -12.51
CA GLN A 114 -10.71 20.00 -13.30
C GLN A 114 -11.44 18.66 -13.17
N ARG A 115 -11.74 18.06 -14.33
CA ARG A 115 -12.31 16.72 -14.41
C ARG A 115 -11.21 15.69 -14.23
N LEU A 116 -11.48 14.71 -13.38
CA LEU A 116 -10.56 13.66 -12.98
C LEU A 116 -11.24 12.30 -13.15
N LEU A 117 -10.65 11.44 -13.96
CA LEU A 117 -11.06 10.04 -14.11
C LEU A 117 -10.14 9.18 -13.24
N VAL A 118 -10.65 8.77 -12.09
CA VAL A 118 -9.96 7.84 -11.19
C VAL A 118 -10.23 6.42 -11.70
N VAL A 119 -9.18 5.70 -12.10
CA VAL A 119 -9.30 4.34 -12.61
C VAL A 119 -8.61 3.38 -11.66
N ALA A 120 -9.37 2.51 -11.02
CA ALA A 120 -8.86 1.53 -10.07
C ALA A 120 -9.57 0.19 -10.25
N ASN A 121 -8.90 -0.92 -9.92
CA ASN A 121 -9.49 -2.25 -10.10
C ASN A 121 -10.85 -2.42 -9.42
N ARG A 122 -11.06 -1.85 -8.22
CA ARG A 122 -12.33 -1.92 -7.50
C ARG A 122 -13.01 -0.56 -7.43
N LEU A 123 -14.33 -0.55 -7.58
CA LEU A 123 -15.15 0.60 -7.22
C LEU A 123 -15.16 0.83 -5.69
N PRO A 124 -15.46 2.06 -5.23
CA PRO A 124 -15.59 2.37 -3.82
C PRO A 124 -16.90 1.87 -3.17
N VAL A 125 -17.61 0.97 -3.86
CA VAL A 125 -18.89 0.43 -3.43
C VAL A 125 -18.93 -1.09 -3.65
N SER A 126 -19.63 -1.77 -2.75
CA SER A 126 -20.01 -3.17 -2.83
C SER A 126 -21.42 -3.25 -3.40
N ALA A 127 -21.59 -3.97 -4.51
CA ALA A 127 -22.88 -4.15 -5.15
C ALA A 127 -23.51 -5.51 -4.76
N ASN A 128 -24.72 -5.47 -4.23
CA ASN A 128 -25.51 -6.64 -3.86
C ASN A 128 -26.82 -6.65 -4.65
N ARG A 129 -27.02 -7.68 -5.50
CA ARG A 129 -28.22 -7.84 -6.32
C ARG A 129 -29.41 -8.24 -5.44
N ARG A 130 -30.54 -7.53 -5.50
CA ARG A 130 -31.77 -7.84 -4.73
C ARG A 130 -32.95 -8.27 -5.62
N GLY A 131 -32.74 -8.37 -6.92
CA GLY A 131 -33.74 -8.76 -7.92
C GLY A 131 -33.15 -8.75 -9.32
N GLU A 132 -33.96 -8.94 -10.35
CA GLU A 132 -33.48 -8.94 -11.75
C GLU A 132 -32.91 -7.57 -12.15
N ASP A 133 -33.56 -6.47 -11.75
CA ASP A 133 -33.22 -5.10 -12.14
C ASP A 133 -32.90 -4.17 -10.94
N HIS A 134 -32.67 -4.74 -9.76
CA HIS A 134 -32.42 -3.97 -8.55
C HIS A 134 -31.10 -4.32 -7.87
N TRP A 135 -30.33 -3.26 -7.57
CA TRP A 135 -29.03 -3.34 -6.89
C TRP A 135 -29.01 -2.47 -5.65
N SER A 136 -28.55 -3.04 -4.54
CA SER A 136 -28.20 -2.31 -3.33
C SER A 136 -26.70 -2.04 -3.31
N LEU A 137 -26.32 -0.79 -3.06
CA LEU A 137 -24.92 -0.33 -3.05
C LEU A 137 -24.51 0.11 -1.64
N GLU A 138 -23.44 -0.47 -1.13
CA GLU A 138 -22.85 -0.11 0.15
C GLU A 138 -21.43 0.44 -0.07
N ILE A 139 -21.05 1.50 0.62
CA ILE A 139 -19.70 2.08 0.46
C ILE A 139 -18.68 1.12 1.08
N SER A 140 -17.70 0.69 0.29
CA SER A 140 -16.67 -0.25 0.73
C SER A 140 -15.64 0.44 1.62
N ALA A 141 -15.32 -0.17 2.76
CA ALA A 141 -14.24 0.28 3.65
C ALA A 141 -12.87 -0.20 3.14
N GLY A 142 -12.29 0.51 2.16
CA GLY A 142 -10.94 0.27 1.65
C GLY A 142 -9.98 1.42 1.94
N GLY A 143 -8.66 1.12 2.00
CA GLY A 143 -7.63 2.15 2.20
C GLY A 143 -7.60 3.17 1.06
N LEU A 144 -7.62 2.70 -0.19
CA LEU A 144 -7.68 3.55 -1.39
C LEU A 144 -8.97 4.39 -1.43
N VAL A 145 -10.10 3.76 -1.14
CA VAL A 145 -11.42 4.41 -1.09
C VAL A 145 -11.42 5.52 -0.05
N SER A 146 -10.94 5.24 1.15
CA SER A 146 -10.90 6.21 2.25
C SER A 146 -10.00 7.40 1.97
N ALA A 147 -8.87 7.19 1.29
CA ALA A 147 -7.97 8.27 0.90
C ALA A 147 -8.58 9.14 -0.21
N LEU A 148 -9.19 8.53 -1.23
CA LEU A 148 -9.72 9.27 -2.38
C LEU A 148 -11.05 9.96 -2.12
N LEU A 149 -11.86 9.48 -1.15
CA LEU A 149 -13.02 10.23 -0.64
C LEU A 149 -12.63 11.58 -0.02
N GLY A 150 -11.36 11.77 0.35
CA GLY A 150 -10.83 13.02 0.88
C GLY A 150 -10.50 14.08 -0.16
N VAL A 151 -10.48 13.74 -1.47
CA VAL A 151 -10.11 14.67 -2.53
C VAL A 151 -11.26 15.66 -2.77
N LYS A 152 -11.02 16.93 -2.45
CA LYS A 152 -11.96 18.04 -2.64
C LYS A 152 -11.61 18.82 -3.92
N ASP A 153 -12.55 19.65 -4.38
CA ASP A 153 -12.35 20.64 -5.44
C ASP A 153 -12.05 20.12 -6.88
N VAL A 154 -12.18 18.82 -7.11
CA VAL A 154 -12.17 18.20 -8.45
C VAL A 154 -13.54 17.60 -8.77
N ASP A 155 -13.87 17.52 -10.06
CA ASP A 155 -15.00 16.71 -10.52
C ASP A 155 -14.50 15.30 -10.83
N ALA A 156 -14.46 14.46 -9.80
CA ALA A 156 -13.96 13.09 -9.90
C ALA A 156 -15.07 12.10 -10.28
N LYS A 157 -14.80 11.27 -11.28
CA LYS A 157 -15.55 10.05 -11.60
C LYS A 157 -14.68 8.84 -11.40
N TRP A 158 -15.28 7.75 -10.92
CA TRP A 158 -14.56 6.53 -10.61
C TRP A 158 -14.88 5.43 -11.61
N ILE A 159 -13.87 4.83 -12.24
CA ILE A 159 -14.00 3.72 -13.17
C ILE A 159 -13.39 2.48 -12.52
N GLY A 160 -14.13 1.38 -12.48
CA GLY A 160 -13.63 0.13 -11.89
C GLY A 160 -14.61 -1.03 -11.87
N TRP A 161 -14.14 -2.21 -11.45
CA TRP A 161 -14.98 -3.39 -11.32
C TRP A 161 -15.79 -3.38 -10.01
N ALA A 162 -17.07 -3.73 -10.11
CA ALA A 162 -18.07 -3.50 -9.05
C ALA A 162 -18.08 -4.51 -7.90
N GLY A 163 -17.33 -5.60 -7.95
CA GLY A 163 -17.50 -6.64 -6.93
C GLY A 163 -17.78 -8.02 -7.49
N VAL A 164 -18.60 -8.01 -8.53
CA VAL A 164 -19.56 -9.08 -8.83
C VAL A 164 -19.53 -9.38 -10.32
N ASN A 165 -19.83 -10.63 -10.67
CA ASN A 165 -20.12 -11.01 -12.04
C ASN A 165 -21.58 -10.65 -12.36
N VAL A 166 -21.82 -10.04 -13.52
CA VAL A 166 -23.16 -9.66 -13.99
C VAL A 166 -23.28 -10.09 -15.46
N PRO A 167 -23.71 -11.34 -15.72
CA PRO A 167 -23.69 -11.90 -17.07
C PRO A 167 -24.81 -11.37 -17.98
N ASP A 168 -25.91 -10.88 -17.39
CA ASP A 168 -27.09 -10.42 -18.13
C ASP A 168 -27.10 -8.90 -18.34
N GLU A 169 -27.48 -8.48 -19.55
CA GLU A 169 -27.53 -7.04 -19.91
C GLU A 169 -28.49 -6.22 -19.04
N VAL A 170 -29.60 -6.83 -18.60
CA VAL A 170 -30.59 -6.16 -17.75
C VAL A 170 -29.95 -5.77 -16.43
N GLY A 171 -29.26 -6.72 -15.79
CA GLY A 171 -28.48 -6.51 -14.58
C GLY A 171 -27.37 -5.49 -14.77
N GLN A 172 -26.64 -5.53 -15.90
CA GLN A 172 -25.59 -4.55 -16.20
C GLN A 172 -26.16 -3.14 -16.33
N ARG A 173 -27.24 -2.94 -17.09
CA ARG A 173 -27.91 -1.63 -17.23
C ARG A 173 -28.41 -1.09 -15.90
N ALA A 174 -29.05 -1.95 -15.10
CA ALA A 174 -29.53 -1.59 -13.77
C ALA A 174 -28.38 -1.18 -12.84
N LEU A 175 -27.28 -1.94 -12.84
CA LEU A 175 -26.11 -1.64 -12.01
C LEU A 175 -25.44 -0.34 -12.44
N THR A 176 -25.25 -0.12 -13.74
CA THR A 176 -24.70 1.13 -14.29
C THR A 176 -25.51 2.35 -13.85
N LYS A 177 -26.84 2.26 -13.88
CA LYS A 177 -27.73 3.33 -13.40
C LYS A 177 -27.53 3.60 -11.92
N ALA A 178 -27.53 2.56 -11.08
CA ALA A 178 -27.33 2.72 -9.64
C ALA A 178 -25.95 3.31 -9.29
N LEU A 179 -24.90 2.91 -10.02
CA LEU A 179 -23.53 3.41 -9.83
C LEU A 179 -23.35 4.85 -10.29
N ALA A 180 -24.07 5.28 -11.33
CA ALA A 180 -24.02 6.64 -11.84
C ALA A 180 -24.41 7.68 -10.76
N GLU A 181 -25.36 7.35 -9.89
CA GLU A 181 -25.75 8.18 -8.74
C GLU A 181 -24.60 8.42 -7.75
N LYS A 182 -23.62 7.50 -7.72
CA LYS A 182 -22.40 7.57 -6.91
C LYS A 182 -21.18 8.03 -7.71
N ARG A 183 -21.38 8.55 -8.93
CA ARG A 183 -20.30 8.93 -9.87
C ARG A 183 -19.33 7.79 -10.17
N CYS A 184 -19.83 6.56 -10.11
CA CYS A 184 -19.09 5.35 -10.41
C CYS A 184 -19.51 4.82 -11.78
N ILE A 185 -18.55 4.31 -12.51
CA ILE A 185 -18.69 3.75 -13.85
C ILE A 185 -18.16 2.31 -13.77
N PRO A 186 -19.00 1.30 -14.00
CA PRO A 186 -18.58 -0.09 -13.91
C PRO A 186 -17.74 -0.52 -15.11
N VAL A 187 -16.69 -1.29 -14.83
CA VAL A 187 -16.07 -2.20 -15.79
C VAL A 187 -16.58 -3.60 -15.49
N PHE A 188 -17.27 -4.21 -16.44
CA PHE A 188 -17.77 -5.57 -16.31
C PHE A 188 -16.68 -6.55 -16.71
N LEU A 189 -16.32 -7.44 -15.79
CA LEU A 189 -15.36 -8.51 -16.03
C LEU A 189 -16.09 -9.83 -15.85
N ASP A 190 -15.94 -10.74 -16.80
CA ASP A 190 -16.46 -12.10 -16.68
C ASP A 190 -15.64 -12.94 -15.68
N GLU A 191 -16.18 -14.11 -15.31
CA GLU A 191 -15.56 -15.01 -14.34
C GLU A 191 -14.18 -15.52 -14.79
N GLU A 192 -13.98 -15.77 -16.08
CA GLU A 192 -12.71 -16.27 -16.60
C GLU A 192 -11.60 -15.22 -16.48
N ILE A 193 -11.90 -13.98 -16.87
CA ILE A 193 -11.01 -12.83 -16.70
C ILE A 193 -10.75 -12.58 -15.22
N VAL A 194 -11.76 -12.60 -14.35
CA VAL A 194 -11.53 -12.44 -12.89
C VAL A 194 -10.61 -13.53 -12.35
N HIS A 195 -10.78 -14.78 -12.79
CA HIS A 195 -9.94 -15.89 -12.37
C HIS A 195 -8.48 -15.72 -12.86
N GLN A 196 -8.27 -15.46 -14.14
CA GLN A 196 -6.92 -15.38 -14.74
C GLN A 196 -6.20 -14.07 -14.42
N TYR A 197 -6.87 -12.93 -14.52
CA TYR A 197 -6.28 -11.61 -14.28
C TYR A 197 -6.21 -11.25 -12.80
N TYR A 198 -7.32 -11.29 -12.06
CA TYR A 198 -7.36 -10.77 -10.69
C TYR A 198 -6.81 -11.80 -9.70
N ASN A 199 -7.32 -13.02 -9.70
CA ASN A 199 -6.85 -14.07 -8.78
C ASN A 199 -5.49 -14.63 -9.21
N GLY A 200 -5.32 -14.95 -10.50
CA GLY A 200 -4.07 -15.42 -11.07
C GLY A 200 -3.00 -14.34 -11.09
N TYR A 201 -3.03 -13.45 -12.08
CA TYR A 201 -1.89 -12.56 -12.32
C TYR A 201 -1.66 -11.53 -11.21
N CYS A 202 -2.70 -10.81 -10.80
CA CYS A 202 -2.56 -9.73 -9.83
C CYS A 202 -2.22 -10.27 -8.43
N ASN A 203 -3.01 -11.22 -7.92
CA ASN A 203 -2.88 -11.67 -6.54
C ASN A 203 -1.93 -12.86 -6.33
N ASN A 204 -1.68 -13.69 -7.34
CA ASN A 204 -0.74 -14.82 -7.23
C ASN A 204 0.68 -14.49 -7.73
N ILE A 205 0.83 -13.49 -8.61
CA ILE A 205 2.15 -13.14 -9.18
C ILE A 205 2.62 -11.77 -8.71
N LEU A 206 1.90 -10.69 -9.06
CA LEU A 206 2.38 -9.32 -8.78
C LEU A 206 2.38 -9.01 -7.28
N TRP A 207 1.33 -9.39 -6.56
CA TRP A 207 1.23 -9.12 -5.12
C TRP A 207 2.37 -9.75 -4.31
N PRO A 208 2.66 -11.07 -4.40
CA PRO A 208 3.79 -11.65 -3.69
C PRO A 208 5.12 -11.01 -4.09
N LEU A 209 5.36 -10.85 -5.41
CA LEU A 209 6.61 -10.30 -5.93
C LEU A 209 6.89 -8.89 -5.39
N PHE A 210 5.89 -8.01 -5.41
CA PHE A 210 6.03 -6.63 -4.95
C PHE A 210 6.21 -6.51 -3.44
N HIS A 211 5.85 -7.56 -2.69
CA HIS A 211 6.05 -7.65 -1.25
C HIS A 211 7.24 -8.55 -0.87
N TYR A 212 8.19 -8.75 -1.78
CA TYR A 212 9.42 -9.51 -1.53
C TYR A 212 9.18 -10.97 -1.14
N LEU A 213 8.04 -11.52 -1.56
CA LEU A 213 7.76 -12.95 -1.46
C LEU A 213 8.15 -13.60 -2.78
N GLY A 214 8.74 -14.80 -2.69
CA GLY A 214 9.12 -15.56 -3.87
C GLY A 214 7.89 -15.91 -4.71
N LEU A 215 8.08 -16.00 -6.03
CA LEU A 215 7.05 -16.52 -6.92
C LEU A 215 6.68 -17.96 -6.52
N PRO A 216 5.41 -18.37 -6.67
CA PRO A 216 4.98 -19.75 -6.38
C PRO A 216 5.87 -20.78 -7.08
N GLN A 217 6.30 -21.82 -6.36
CA GLN A 217 7.25 -22.83 -6.87
C GLN A 217 6.57 -24.05 -7.55
N GLU A 218 5.25 -24.09 -7.69
CA GLU A 218 4.54 -25.27 -8.22
C GLU A 218 4.90 -25.58 -9.68
N ASP A 219 4.80 -26.87 -10.04
CA ASP A 219 5.44 -27.54 -11.18
C ASP A 219 5.70 -26.69 -12.44
N ARG A 220 7.00 -26.40 -12.67
CA ARG A 220 7.55 -25.45 -13.66
C ARG A 220 7.09 -25.66 -15.12
N LEU A 221 6.59 -26.85 -15.47
CA LEU A 221 6.15 -27.18 -16.83
C LEU A 221 4.69 -26.80 -17.10
N ALA A 222 3.80 -26.92 -16.11
CA ALA A 222 2.40 -26.48 -16.23
C ALA A 222 2.28 -24.95 -16.00
N THR A 223 3.15 -24.39 -15.16
CA THR A 223 3.09 -22.98 -14.74
C THR A 223 3.53 -21.98 -15.81
N THR A 224 4.40 -22.36 -16.76
CA THR A 224 4.79 -21.43 -17.84
C THR A 224 3.62 -21.11 -18.77
N ARG A 225 2.80 -22.11 -19.13
CA ARG A 225 1.57 -21.89 -19.93
C ARG A 225 0.52 -21.10 -19.16
N ASN A 226 0.46 -21.27 -17.85
CA ASN A 226 -0.43 -20.48 -16.99
C ASN A 226 0.04 -19.03 -16.85
N PHE A 227 1.34 -18.75 -16.81
CA PHE A 227 1.85 -17.38 -16.71
C PHE A 227 1.50 -16.55 -17.95
N GLU A 228 1.72 -17.11 -19.14
CA GLU A 228 1.44 -16.41 -20.40
C GLU A 228 -0.07 -16.13 -20.55
N SER A 229 -0.92 -17.14 -20.32
CA SER A 229 -2.38 -16.95 -20.40
C SER A 229 -2.91 -15.97 -19.34
N GLN A 230 -2.36 -16.00 -18.11
CA GLN A 230 -2.69 -15.03 -17.07
C GLN A 230 -2.21 -13.61 -17.43
N PHE A 231 -1.05 -13.48 -18.06
CA PHE A 231 -0.56 -12.18 -18.53
C PHE A 231 -1.37 -11.66 -19.73
N ASP A 232 -1.81 -12.53 -20.63
CA ASP A 232 -2.72 -12.17 -21.71
C ASP A 232 -4.09 -11.75 -21.18
N ALA A 233 -4.63 -12.45 -20.19
CA ALA A 233 -5.82 -12.01 -19.46
C ALA A 233 -5.60 -10.66 -18.76
N TYR A 234 -4.40 -10.41 -18.23
CA TYR A 234 -4.04 -9.13 -17.61
C TYR A 234 -4.06 -7.97 -18.63
N LYS A 235 -3.48 -8.18 -19.82
CA LYS A 235 -3.55 -7.21 -20.92
C LYS A 235 -4.99 -7.01 -21.39
N ARG A 236 -5.76 -8.09 -21.57
CA ARG A 236 -7.19 -8.03 -21.96
C ARG A 236 -8.00 -7.23 -20.95
N ALA A 237 -7.85 -7.50 -19.65
CA ALA A 237 -8.51 -6.74 -18.60
C ALA A 237 -8.14 -5.26 -18.67
N ASN A 238 -6.84 -4.92 -18.77
CA ASN A 238 -6.40 -3.53 -18.88
C ASN A 238 -6.98 -2.83 -20.13
N GLN A 239 -7.13 -3.55 -21.24
CA GLN A 239 -7.81 -3.04 -22.43
C GLN A 239 -9.30 -2.77 -22.17
N MET A 240 -10.02 -3.68 -21.49
CA MET A 240 -11.44 -3.45 -21.12
C MET A 240 -11.61 -2.22 -20.21
N PHE A 241 -10.66 -1.98 -19.30
CA PHE A 241 -10.64 -0.74 -18.52
C PHE A 241 -10.39 0.49 -19.40
N ALA A 242 -9.47 0.38 -20.36
CA ALA A 242 -9.17 1.46 -21.31
C ALA A 242 -10.38 1.79 -22.19
N ASP A 243 -11.10 0.79 -22.67
CA ASP A 243 -12.30 0.93 -23.51
C ASP A 243 -13.37 1.77 -22.78
N VAL A 244 -13.63 1.46 -21.50
CA VAL A 244 -14.55 2.24 -20.66
C VAL A 244 -14.03 3.65 -20.40
N VAL A 245 -12.71 3.85 -20.29
CA VAL A 245 -12.14 5.21 -20.18
C VAL A 245 -12.41 6.00 -21.46
N TYR A 246 -12.24 5.41 -22.64
CA TYR A 246 -12.49 6.10 -23.92
C TYR A 246 -13.93 6.57 -24.07
N GLU A 247 -14.90 5.76 -23.63
CA GLU A 247 -16.32 6.11 -23.67
C GLU A 247 -16.68 7.34 -22.83
N HIS A 248 -15.89 7.64 -21.78
CA HIS A 248 -16.18 8.70 -20.82
C HIS A 248 -15.20 9.87 -20.83
N TYR A 249 -14.08 9.71 -21.53
CA TYR A 249 -13.04 10.72 -21.66
C TYR A 249 -13.54 11.95 -22.42
N GLN A 250 -13.06 13.12 -22.00
CA GLN A 250 -13.21 14.38 -22.70
C GLN A 250 -11.86 15.08 -22.76
N ASP A 251 -11.63 15.83 -23.84
CA ASP A 251 -10.38 16.56 -24.03
C ASP A 251 -10.03 17.43 -22.82
N GLY A 252 -8.84 17.20 -22.27
CA GLY A 252 -8.35 17.90 -21.09
C GLY A 252 -8.65 17.23 -19.75
N ASP A 253 -9.40 16.12 -19.73
CA ASP A 253 -9.54 15.26 -18.55
C ASP A 253 -8.15 14.75 -18.10
N VAL A 254 -7.97 14.62 -16.79
CA VAL A 254 -6.81 13.94 -16.20
C VAL A 254 -7.23 12.54 -15.84
N ILE A 255 -6.46 11.55 -16.29
CA ILE A 255 -6.69 10.14 -15.98
C ILE A 255 -5.69 9.73 -14.91
N TRP A 256 -6.19 9.21 -13.80
CA TRP A 256 -5.37 8.75 -12.70
C TRP A 256 -5.58 7.25 -12.47
N CYS A 257 -4.63 6.47 -12.98
CA CYS A 257 -4.60 5.02 -12.87
C CYS A 257 -4.00 4.60 -11.53
N HIS A 258 -4.63 3.62 -10.89
CA HIS A 258 -4.21 3.14 -9.59
C HIS A 258 -3.83 1.67 -9.56
N ASP A 259 -2.67 1.45 -8.96
CA ASP A 259 -2.18 0.19 -8.42
C ASP A 259 -1.66 -0.84 -9.44
N TYR A 260 -1.04 -1.89 -8.91
CA TYR A 260 -0.41 -2.98 -9.68
C TYR A 260 -1.38 -3.74 -10.61
N HIS A 261 -2.68 -3.62 -10.40
CA HIS A 261 -3.70 -4.21 -11.27
C HIS A 261 -3.73 -3.56 -12.67
N LEU A 262 -3.38 -2.28 -12.74
CA LEU A 262 -3.55 -1.45 -13.94
C LEU A 262 -2.21 -0.88 -14.44
N MET A 263 -1.14 -1.68 -14.37
CA MET A 263 0.18 -1.29 -14.89
C MET A 263 0.22 -1.25 -16.42
N PHE A 264 -0.67 -1.98 -17.10
CA PHE A 264 -0.69 -2.00 -18.56
C PHE A 264 -1.53 -0.85 -19.16
N LEU A 265 -2.44 -0.29 -18.36
CA LEU A 265 -3.40 0.73 -18.76
C LEU A 265 -2.76 2.01 -19.33
N PRO A 266 -1.65 2.57 -18.78
CA PRO A 266 -1.08 3.78 -19.34
C PRO A 266 -0.65 3.64 -20.80
N LYS A 267 -0.13 2.48 -21.20
CA LYS A 267 0.15 2.18 -22.61
C LYS A 267 -1.11 2.13 -23.44
N CYS A 268 -2.14 1.39 -23.01
CA CYS A 268 -3.41 1.32 -23.75
C CYS A 268 -3.94 2.73 -24.07
N LEU A 269 -3.99 3.60 -23.05
CA LEU A 269 -4.49 4.97 -23.19
C LEU A 269 -3.64 5.81 -24.15
N LYS A 270 -2.31 5.77 -24.03
CA LYS A 270 -1.40 6.56 -24.87
C LYS A 270 -1.28 6.04 -26.31
N ASP A 271 -1.51 4.74 -26.53
CA ASP A 271 -1.61 4.16 -27.88
C ASP A 271 -2.89 4.65 -28.59
N HIS A 272 -3.96 4.96 -27.84
CA HIS A 272 -5.19 5.55 -28.38
C HIS A 272 -5.04 7.06 -28.66
N ASP A 273 -4.59 7.84 -27.68
CA ASP A 273 -4.24 9.25 -27.87
C ASP A 273 -3.05 9.64 -26.96
N ILE A 274 -1.94 9.98 -27.61
CA ILE A 274 -0.70 10.39 -26.95
C ILE A 274 -0.86 11.64 -26.07
N ASN A 275 -1.86 12.48 -26.35
CA ASN A 275 -2.10 13.74 -25.65
C ASN A 275 -2.91 13.58 -24.35
N MET A 276 -3.48 12.40 -24.09
CA MET A 276 -4.19 12.12 -22.83
C MET A 276 -3.25 12.35 -21.64
N LYS A 277 -3.70 13.08 -20.60
CA LYS A 277 -2.90 13.30 -19.39
C LYS A 277 -3.04 12.11 -18.45
N VAL A 278 -2.01 11.28 -18.32
CA VAL A 278 -2.06 10.03 -17.57
C VAL A 278 -1.09 10.06 -16.39
N GLY A 279 -1.63 9.95 -15.18
CA GLY A 279 -0.87 9.64 -13.98
C GLY A 279 -1.08 8.20 -13.56
N TRP A 280 -0.04 7.52 -13.08
CA TRP A 280 -0.14 6.18 -12.52
C TRP A 280 0.48 6.15 -11.12
N PHE A 281 -0.21 5.53 -10.14
CA PHE A 281 0.26 5.47 -8.75
C PHE A 281 0.22 4.05 -8.19
N LEU A 282 1.34 3.58 -7.63
CA LEU A 282 1.45 2.26 -7.00
C LEU A 282 1.19 2.31 -5.49
N HIS A 283 0.24 1.49 -4.99
CA HIS A 283 -0.08 1.44 -3.56
C HIS A 283 0.68 0.36 -2.78
N THR A 284 1.33 -0.56 -3.49
CA THR A 284 2.26 -1.52 -2.90
C THR A 284 3.67 -0.93 -2.87
N PRO A 285 4.63 -1.58 -2.18
CA PRO A 285 6.03 -1.34 -2.46
C PRO A 285 6.34 -1.62 -3.93
N PHE A 286 7.38 -0.96 -4.44
CA PHE A 286 8.05 -1.40 -5.66
C PHE A 286 9.33 -2.16 -5.23
N PRO A 287 9.52 -3.42 -5.66
CA PRO A 287 10.62 -4.23 -5.18
C PRO A 287 11.94 -3.80 -5.82
N SER A 288 13.06 -4.16 -5.18
CA SER A 288 14.38 -3.96 -5.77
C SER A 288 14.50 -4.63 -7.15
N SER A 289 15.40 -4.12 -8.00
CA SER A 289 15.63 -4.66 -9.35
C SER A 289 16.09 -6.13 -9.38
N GLU A 290 16.68 -6.64 -8.28
CA GLU A 290 17.06 -8.05 -8.12
C GLU A 290 15.83 -8.96 -8.02
N ILE A 291 14.79 -8.48 -7.33
CA ILE A 291 13.53 -9.20 -7.19
C ILE A 291 12.68 -8.99 -8.44
N TYR A 292 12.52 -7.74 -8.91
CA TYR A 292 11.68 -7.42 -10.07
C TYR A 292 12.10 -8.17 -11.34
N ARG A 293 13.40 -8.38 -11.58
CA ARG A 293 13.88 -9.09 -12.78
C ARG A 293 13.43 -10.55 -12.87
N THR A 294 12.98 -11.14 -11.77
CA THR A 294 12.48 -12.53 -11.75
C THR A 294 11.14 -12.65 -12.50
N LEU A 295 10.42 -11.54 -12.68
CA LEU A 295 9.17 -11.50 -13.44
C LEU A 295 9.43 -11.70 -14.95
N PRO A 296 8.79 -12.69 -15.60
CA PRO A 296 8.96 -12.90 -17.04
C PRO A 296 8.53 -11.69 -17.90
N SER A 297 7.39 -11.07 -17.59
CA SER A 297 6.79 -9.92 -18.29
C SER A 297 7.39 -8.55 -17.90
N ARG A 298 8.50 -8.53 -17.15
CA ARG A 298 9.15 -7.32 -16.61
C ARG A 298 9.34 -6.18 -17.61
N LEU A 299 9.71 -6.51 -18.86
CA LEU A 299 10.00 -5.52 -19.89
C LEU A 299 8.74 -4.76 -20.30
N GLU A 300 7.66 -5.50 -20.57
CA GLU A 300 6.40 -4.96 -21.05
C GLU A 300 5.71 -4.11 -19.99
N LEU A 301 5.73 -4.55 -18.73
CA LEU A 301 5.13 -3.80 -17.63
C LEU A 301 5.85 -2.48 -17.34
N LEU A 302 7.19 -2.48 -17.31
CA LEU A 302 7.95 -1.23 -17.12
C LEU A 302 7.70 -0.25 -18.26
N ARG A 303 7.77 -0.73 -19.51
CA ARG A 303 7.48 0.11 -20.69
C ARG A 303 6.07 0.66 -20.66
N SER A 304 5.10 -0.14 -20.22
CA SER A 304 3.72 0.32 -20.16
C SER A 304 3.54 1.42 -19.12
N VAL A 305 4.04 1.23 -17.90
CA VAL A 305 3.98 2.27 -16.86
C VAL A 305 4.70 3.54 -17.29
N LEU A 306 5.84 3.43 -18.00
CA LEU A 306 6.59 4.58 -18.51
C LEU A 306 5.84 5.39 -19.58
N CYS A 307 4.74 4.88 -20.15
CA CYS A 307 3.90 5.67 -21.05
C CYS A 307 3.13 6.79 -20.31
N ALA A 308 2.93 6.64 -18.99
CA ALA A 308 2.33 7.69 -18.15
C ALA A 308 3.19 8.97 -18.15
N ASP A 309 2.55 10.12 -17.90
CA ASP A 309 3.24 11.41 -17.76
C ASP A 309 3.81 11.60 -16.34
N LEU A 310 3.18 10.96 -15.35
CA LEU A 310 3.63 10.95 -13.95
C LEU A 310 3.46 9.56 -13.34
N VAL A 311 4.54 9.04 -12.74
CA VAL A 311 4.58 7.79 -11.99
C VAL A 311 4.80 8.11 -10.51
N GLY A 312 3.86 7.69 -9.66
CA GLY A 312 3.86 7.98 -8.23
C GLY A 312 4.02 6.73 -7.36
N PHE A 313 4.74 6.89 -6.25
CA PHE A 313 4.93 5.87 -5.22
C PHE A 313 4.73 6.45 -3.82
N HIS A 314 4.57 5.62 -2.79
CA HIS A 314 4.47 6.11 -1.42
C HIS A 314 5.77 6.70 -0.85
N THR A 315 6.93 6.13 -1.20
CA THR A 315 8.22 6.52 -0.64
C THR A 315 9.26 6.72 -1.74
N TYR A 316 10.29 7.50 -1.43
CA TYR A 316 11.42 7.70 -2.34
C TYR A 316 12.16 6.39 -2.62
N ASP A 317 12.23 5.46 -1.68
CA ASP A 317 12.86 4.15 -1.92
C ASP A 317 12.15 3.36 -3.02
N TYR A 318 10.83 3.37 -3.05
CA TYR A 318 10.06 2.67 -4.09
C TYR A 318 10.28 3.33 -5.46
N ALA A 319 10.26 4.67 -5.51
CA ALA A 319 10.58 5.43 -6.70
C ALA A 319 12.00 5.13 -7.22
N ARG A 320 13.00 5.14 -6.32
CA ARG A 320 14.39 4.81 -6.64
C ARG A 320 14.54 3.37 -7.15
N HIS A 321 13.81 2.42 -6.57
CA HIS A 321 13.81 1.03 -7.05
C HIS A 321 13.18 0.90 -8.44
N PHE A 322 12.12 1.64 -8.74
CA PHE A 322 11.52 1.70 -10.07
C PHE A 322 12.50 2.27 -11.10
N VAL A 323 13.11 3.43 -10.83
CA VAL A 323 14.12 4.03 -11.71
C VAL A 323 15.28 3.06 -11.93
N SER A 324 15.78 2.42 -10.87
CA SER A 324 16.84 1.42 -10.99
C SER A 324 16.41 0.19 -11.81
N ALA A 325 15.14 -0.22 -11.76
CA ALA A 325 14.64 -1.32 -12.58
C ALA A 325 14.58 -0.91 -14.05
N CYS A 326 14.09 0.29 -14.37
CA CYS A 326 14.10 0.85 -15.72
C CYS A 326 15.53 0.91 -16.30
N THR A 327 16.50 1.44 -15.55
CA THR A 327 17.88 1.53 -16.02
C THR A 327 18.52 0.16 -16.24
N ARG A 328 18.36 -0.78 -15.30
CA ARG A 328 19.04 -2.10 -15.39
C ARG A 328 18.38 -3.06 -16.38
N ILE A 329 17.07 -2.96 -16.58
CA ILE A 329 16.29 -3.94 -17.36
C ILE A 329 16.00 -3.39 -18.76
N LEU A 330 15.66 -2.10 -18.89
CA LEU A 330 15.38 -1.47 -20.17
C LEU A 330 16.59 -0.77 -20.79
N GLY A 331 17.63 -0.48 -20.00
CA GLY A 331 18.79 0.29 -20.45
C GLY A 331 18.51 1.79 -20.59
N LEU A 332 17.45 2.29 -19.97
CA LEU A 332 17.04 3.70 -20.04
C LEU A 332 17.80 4.57 -19.03
N GLU A 333 17.94 5.85 -19.33
CA GLU A 333 18.60 6.80 -18.44
C GLU A 333 17.68 7.18 -17.28
N GLY A 334 18.16 6.95 -16.06
CA GLY A 334 17.46 7.33 -14.83
C GLY A 334 18.03 8.61 -14.26
N THR A 335 17.18 9.61 -14.03
CA THR A 335 17.53 10.88 -13.40
C THR A 335 16.81 11.01 -12.04
N PRO A 336 17.20 11.97 -11.18
CA PRO A 336 16.44 12.27 -9.96
C PRO A 336 14.98 12.70 -10.23
N GLU A 337 14.68 13.23 -11.42
CA GLU A 337 13.34 13.64 -11.82
C GLU A 337 12.48 12.51 -12.38
N GLY A 338 13.10 11.42 -12.86
CA GLY A 338 12.39 10.31 -13.47
C GLY A 338 13.23 9.45 -14.42
N VAL A 339 12.58 8.95 -15.48
CA VAL A 339 13.22 8.09 -16.48
C VAL A 339 13.08 8.74 -17.85
N GLU A 340 14.19 8.85 -18.57
CA GLU A 340 14.23 9.40 -19.92
C GLU A 340 14.24 8.27 -20.97
N ASP A 341 13.37 8.40 -21.96
CA ASP A 341 13.26 7.50 -23.11
C ASP A 341 13.15 8.33 -24.39
N GLN A 342 14.18 8.29 -25.23
CA GLN A 342 14.21 8.97 -26.54
C GLN A 342 13.81 10.46 -26.49
N GLY A 343 14.27 11.19 -25.46
CA GLY A 343 13.98 12.62 -25.26
C GLY A 343 12.64 12.91 -24.59
N ARG A 344 11.85 11.89 -24.21
CA ARG A 344 10.67 12.03 -23.35
C ARG A 344 11.03 11.66 -21.92
N LEU A 345 10.83 12.62 -21.01
CA LEU A 345 11.00 12.39 -19.58
C LEU A 345 9.67 11.99 -18.93
N THR A 346 9.61 10.78 -18.39
CA THR A 346 8.51 10.34 -17.52
C THR A 346 8.86 10.67 -16.09
N ARG A 347 8.12 11.60 -15.47
CA ARG A 347 8.39 12.07 -14.11
C ARG A 347 8.09 10.96 -13.09
N VAL A 348 8.98 10.77 -12.13
CA VAL A 348 8.81 9.81 -11.04
C VAL A 348 8.90 10.53 -9.71
N ALA A 349 7.91 10.36 -8.84
CA ALA A 349 7.86 11.06 -7.57
C ALA A 349 7.25 10.24 -6.43
N ALA A 350 7.52 10.67 -5.20
CA ALA A 350 6.99 10.07 -3.98
C ALA A 350 5.86 10.94 -3.41
N PHE A 351 4.69 10.34 -3.20
CA PHE A 351 3.51 10.93 -2.58
C PHE A 351 2.98 9.99 -1.49
N PRO A 352 3.35 10.21 -0.20
CA PRO A 352 2.87 9.38 0.89
C PRO A 352 1.36 9.59 1.07
N ILE A 353 0.60 8.49 1.10
CA ILE A 353 -0.86 8.55 1.25
C ILE A 353 -1.22 8.79 2.73
N GLY A 354 -2.21 9.65 2.95
CA GLY A 354 -2.76 9.96 4.27
C GLY A 354 -4.17 9.40 4.49
N ILE A 355 -4.76 9.76 5.63
CA ILE A 355 -6.16 9.49 5.98
C ILE A 355 -6.89 10.80 6.28
N ASP A 356 -8.23 10.80 6.18
CA ASP A 356 -9.05 11.85 6.79
C ASP A 356 -9.09 11.65 8.31
N SER A 357 -8.11 12.24 9.02
CA SER A 357 -8.01 12.12 10.47
C SER A 357 -9.20 12.74 11.21
N ASP A 358 -9.80 13.79 10.66
CA ASP A 358 -10.92 14.47 11.30
C ASP A 358 -12.21 13.66 11.22
N ARG A 359 -12.38 12.82 10.19
CA ARG A 359 -13.46 11.83 10.16
C ARG A 359 -13.44 10.92 11.40
N PHE A 360 -12.27 10.46 11.81
CA PHE A 360 -12.14 9.61 13.00
C PHE A 360 -12.41 10.40 14.29
N LYS A 361 -11.90 11.63 14.41
CA LYS A 361 -12.19 12.50 15.56
C LYS A 361 -13.68 12.75 15.70
N ARG A 362 -14.38 13.06 14.60
CA ARG A 362 -15.85 13.24 14.60
C ARG A 362 -16.60 11.95 14.94
N ALA A 363 -16.12 10.80 14.46
CA ALA A 363 -16.73 9.50 14.77
C ALA A 363 -16.69 9.17 16.27
N LEU A 364 -15.63 9.57 16.98
CA LEU A 364 -15.52 9.38 18.44
C LEU A 364 -16.56 10.19 19.23
N GLU A 365 -17.08 11.28 18.66
CA GLU A 365 -18.10 12.09 19.31
C GLU A 365 -19.50 11.48 19.24
N LEU A 366 -19.72 10.50 18.37
CA LEU A 366 -21.02 9.86 18.18
C LEU A 366 -21.46 9.13 19.46
N PRO A 367 -22.70 9.34 19.95
CA PRO A 367 -23.19 8.70 21.17
C PRO A 367 -23.11 7.17 21.14
N ALA A 368 -23.38 6.56 19.98
CA ALA A 368 -23.30 5.10 19.81
C ALA A 368 -21.87 4.58 19.99
N VAL A 369 -20.87 5.31 19.49
CA VAL A 369 -19.45 4.96 19.62
C VAL A 369 -19.00 5.13 21.08
N LYS A 370 -19.37 6.22 21.75
CA LYS A 370 -19.07 6.43 23.18
C LYS A 370 -19.65 5.34 24.08
N ARG A 371 -20.88 4.89 23.79
CA ARG A 371 -21.51 3.76 24.48
C ARG A 371 -20.69 2.48 24.29
N HIS A 372 -20.33 2.17 23.05
CA HIS A 372 -19.54 0.97 22.75
C HIS A 372 -18.14 0.99 23.37
N VAL A 373 -17.49 2.16 23.41
CA VAL A 373 -16.22 2.35 24.13
C VAL A 373 -16.39 2.05 25.62
N SER A 374 -17.50 2.49 26.23
CA SER A 374 -17.79 2.23 27.65
C SER A 374 -18.00 0.73 27.91
N GLU A 375 -18.81 0.06 27.08
CA GLU A 375 -19.04 -1.39 27.14
C GLU A 375 -17.73 -2.19 27.02
N LEU A 376 -16.87 -1.83 26.06
CA LEU A 376 -15.57 -2.48 25.88
C LEU A 376 -14.62 -2.22 27.05
N THR A 377 -14.66 -1.01 27.62
CA THR A 377 -13.86 -0.63 28.79
C THR A 377 -14.25 -1.45 30.01
N GLU A 378 -15.55 -1.64 30.24
CA GLU A 378 -16.07 -2.50 31.31
C GLU A 378 -15.72 -3.98 31.08
N ARG A 379 -15.93 -4.49 29.86
CA ARG A 379 -15.64 -5.89 29.49
C ARG A 379 -14.17 -6.27 29.71
N PHE A 380 -13.25 -5.35 29.41
CA PHE A 380 -11.81 -5.58 29.55
C PHE A 380 -11.22 -4.87 30.78
N ALA A 381 -12.05 -4.50 31.76
CA ALA A 381 -11.59 -3.87 32.99
C ALA A 381 -10.48 -4.67 33.68
N GLY A 382 -9.48 -3.97 34.19
CA GLY A 382 -8.30 -4.58 34.84
C GLY A 382 -7.30 -5.22 33.89
N ARG A 383 -7.53 -5.20 32.56
CA ARG A 383 -6.63 -5.77 31.56
C ARG A 383 -6.12 -4.71 30.59
N LYS A 384 -4.88 -4.88 30.13
CA LYS A 384 -4.32 -4.12 28.99
C LYS A 384 -4.78 -4.76 27.69
N VAL A 385 -5.36 -3.97 26.81
CA VAL A 385 -5.85 -4.42 25.50
C VAL A 385 -4.81 -4.09 24.43
N MET A 386 -4.29 -5.12 23.77
CA MET A 386 -3.52 -5.00 22.54
C MET A 386 -4.46 -5.24 21.36
N LEU A 387 -4.50 -4.31 20.40
CA LEU A 387 -5.38 -4.40 19.24
C LEU A 387 -4.56 -4.59 17.96
N GLY A 388 -4.90 -5.62 17.18
CA GLY A 388 -4.47 -5.79 15.80
C GLY A 388 -5.68 -5.77 14.88
N VAL A 389 -5.65 -4.94 13.83
CA VAL A 389 -6.70 -4.88 12.81
C VAL A 389 -6.03 -4.97 11.46
N ASP A 390 -6.17 -6.12 10.82
CA ASP A 390 -5.46 -6.43 9.58
C ASP A 390 -6.36 -7.24 8.65
N ARG A 391 -6.17 -7.10 7.34
CA ARG A 391 -6.64 -8.14 6.42
C ARG A 391 -5.82 -9.40 6.69
N LEU A 392 -6.45 -10.57 6.55
CA LEU A 392 -5.77 -11.85 6.71
C LEU A 392 -4.86 -12.10 5.50
N ASP A 393 -3.69 -11.50 5.52
CA ASP A 393 -2.73 -11.45 4.41
C ASP A 393 -1.31 -11.73 4.93
N MET A 394 -0.54 -12.49 4.16
CA MET A 394 0.80 -12.96 4.51
C MET A 394 1.78 -11.82 4.82
N ILE A 395 1.57 -10.64 4.25
CA ILE A 395 2.44 -9.48 4.47
C ILE A 395 2.23 -8.80 5.83
N LYS A 396 1.13 -9.14 6.53
CA LYS A 396 0.74 -8.47 7.78
C LYS A 396 1.42 -9.03 9.01
N GLY A 397 2.14 -10.14 8.87
CA GLY A 397 2.89 -10.74 9.96
C GLY A 397 2.00 -11.17 11.14
N ILE A 398 0.73 -11.52 10.89
CA ILE A 398 -0.21 -11.91 11.94
C ILE A 398 0.32 -13.11 12.75
N PRO A 399 0.85 -14.20 12.13
CA PRO A 399 1.47 -15.28 12.88
C PRO A 399 2.61 -14.80 13.78
N GLN A 400 3.49 -13.94 13.28
CA GLN A 400 4.63 -13.40 14.01
C GLN A 400 4.18 -12.55 15.20
N LYS A 401 3.14 -11.72 15.02
CA LYS A 401 2.53 -10.92 16.10
C LYS A 401 1.99 -11.82 17.22
N ILE A 402 1.27 -12.88 16.84
CA ILE A 402 0.67 -13.84 17.78
C ILE A 402 1.75 -14.66 18.51
N LEU A 403 2.78 -15.10 17.80
CA LEU A 403 3.93 -15.82 18.39
C LEU A 403 4.76 -14.93 19.32
N ALA A 404 4.94 -13.65 18.97
CA ALA A 404 5.60 -12.69 19.85
C ALA A 404 4.79 -12.46 21.13
N PHE A 405 3.46 -12.45 21.02
CA PHE A 405 2.58 -12.37 22.19
C PHE A 405 2.66 -13.63 23.06
N GLU A 406 2.71 -14.83 22.48
CA GLU A 406 3.00 -16.06 23.23
C GLU A 406 4.32 -15.94 24.00
N LYS A 407 5.39 -15.55 23.30
CA LYS A 407 6.72 -15.41 23.90
C LYS A 407 6.73 -14.42 25.06
N PHE A 408 5.98 -13.32 24.91
CA PHE A 408 5.78 -12.35 25.99
C PHE A 408 5.11 -12.98 27.23
N LEU A 409 4.06 -13.79 27.06
CA LEU A 409 3.39 -14.48 28.16
C LEU A 409 4.29 -15.52 28.84
N GLU A 410 5.13 -16.22 28.07
CA GLU A 410 6.13 -17.15 28.60
C GLU A 410 7.17 -16.45 29.48
N GLU A 411 7.71 -15.33 29.01
CA GLU A 411 8.79 -14.61 29.68
C GLU A 411 8.29 -13.73 30.83
N ASN A 412 6.99 -13.43 30.88
CA ASN A 412 6.41 -12.53 31.87
C ASN A 412 5.12 -13.13 32.49
N PRO A 413 5.22 -14.20 33.30
CA PRO A 413 4.04 -14.87 33.86
C PRO A 413 3.11 -13.96 34.68
N ASP A 414 3.64 -12.89 35.28
CA ASP A 414 2.86 -11.90 36.04
C ASP A 414 1.81 -11.15 35.20
N TRP A 415 1.97 -11.15 33.88
CA TRP A 415 1.04 -10.56 32.92
C TRP A 415 -0.06 -11.51 32.47
N ASN A 416 0.03 -12.79 32.83
CA ASN A 416 -1.05 -13.75 32.59
C ASN A 416 -2.35 -13.20 33.20
N ASN A 417 -3.42 -13.21 32.42
CA ASN A 417 -4.74 -12.65 32.75
C ASN A 417 -4.80 -11.12 32.95
N LYS A 418 -3.69 -10.37 32.82
CA LYS A 418 -3.65 -8.89 32.87
C LYS A 418 -3.50 -8.24 31.51
N VAL A 419 -3.27 -9.03 30.46
CA VAL A 419 -3.19 -8.57 29.07
C VAL A 419 -4.10 -9.43 28.19
N VAL A 420 -4.62 -8.84 27.12
CA VAL A 420 -5.39 -9.52 26.10
C VAL A 420 -5.02 -8.99 24.71
N LEU A 421 -4.92 -9.89 23.74
CA LEU A 421 -4.77 -9.56 22.32
C LEU A 421 -6.12 -9.71 21.62
N LEU A 422 -6.64 -8.59 21.11
CA LEU A 422 -7.77 -8.56 20.18
C LEU A 422 -7.21 -8.48 18.77
N GLN A 423 -7.28 -9.58 18.01
CA GLN A 423 -6.90 -9.60 16.61
C GLN A 423 -8.16 -9.69 15.74
N ILE A 424 -8.48 -8.60 15.07
CA ILE A 424 -9.50 -8.52 14.02
C ILE A 424 -8.81 -8.86 12.70
N ALA A 425 -9.19 -9.99 12.11
CA ALA A 425 -8.70 -10.46 10.83
C ALA A 425 -9.83 -10.39 9.79
N VAL A 426 -9.73 -9.44 8.86
CA VAL A 426 -10.72 -9.29 7.77
C VAL A 426 -10.40 -10.32 6.68
N PRO A 427 -11.33 -11.26 6.36
CA PRO A 427 -11.12 -12.22 5.29
C PRO A 427 -10.86 -11.52 3.96
N THR A 428 -9.96 -12.07 3.15
CA THR A 428 -9.62 -11.52 1.84
C THR A 428 -9.12 -12.64 0.94
N ARG A 429 -9.47 -12.60 -0.35
CA ARG A 429 -8.94 -13.51 -1.38
C ARG A 429 -9.06 -15.00 -0.99
N THR A 430 -10.24 -15.38 -0.50
CA THR A 430 -10.52 -16.72 0.04
C THR A 430 -10.35 -17.84 -0.99
N ASP A 431 -10.39 -17.51 -2.28
CA ASP A 431 -10.23 -18.48 -3.37
C ASP A 431 -8.76 -18.77 -3.71
N VAL A 432 -7.82 -18.06 -3.07
CA VAL A 432 -6.37 -18.22 -3.30
C VAL A 432 -5.79 -19.21 -2.26
N PRO A 433 -5.16 -20.32 -2.69
CA PRO A 433 -4.69 -21.38 -1.78
C PRO A 433 -3.77 -20.91 -0.65
N GLU A 434 -2.88 -19.96 -0.91
CA GLU A 434 -1.95 -19.41 0.08
C GLU A 434 -2.67 -18.70 1.23
N TYR A 435 -3.79 -18.04 0.94
CA TYR A 435 -4.61 -17.36 1.94
C TYR A 435 -5.39 -18.36 2.81
N GLN A 436 -5.85 -19.47 2.22
CA GLN A 436 -6.47 -20.56 2.96
C GLN A 436 -5.46 -21.21 3.93
N LYS A 437 -4.22 -21.45 3.46
CA LYS A 437 -3.13 -21.97 4.29
C LYS A 437 -2.80 -21.05 5.46
N LEU A 438 -2.68 -19.74 5.21
CA LEU A 438 -2.46 -18.74 6.27
C LEU A 438 -3.60 -18.74 7.29
N THR A 439 -4.85 -18.85 6.84
CA THR A 439 -6.02 -18.91 7.73
C THR A 439 -5.93 -20.09 8.68
N SER A 440 -5.66 -21.29 8.15
CA SER A 440 -5.48 -22.49 8.96
C SER A 440 -4.35 -22.35 9.97
N GLN A 441 -3.20 -21.81 9.54
CA GLN A 441 -2.04 -21.58 10.41
C GLN A 441 -2.38 -20.62 11.57
N VAL A 442 -3.07 -19.51 11.28
CA VAL A 442 -3.47 -18.54 12.31
C VAL A 442 -4.43 -19.18 13.31
N HIS A 443 -5.44 -19.94 12.84
CA HIS A 443 -6.38 -20.62 13.72
C HIS A 443 -5.69 -21.65 14.62
N GLU A 444 -4.74 -22.42 14.09
CA GLU A 444 -3.95 -23.38 14.84
C GLU A 444 -3.14 -22.71 15.96
N ILE A 445 -2.40 -21.63 15.63
CA ILE A 445 -1.58 -20.90 16.61
C ILE A 445 -2.47 -20.30 17.70
N VAL A 446 -3.59 -19.67 17.34
CA VAL A 446 -4.54 -19.09 18.30
C VAL A 446 -5.10 -20.17 19.22
N GLY A 447 -5.55 -21.30 18.66
CA GLY A 447 -6.10 -22.42 19.44
C GLY A 447 -5.08 -22.99 20.44
N ARG A 448 -3.84 -23.19 19.98
CA ARG A 448 -2.73 -23.69 20.81
C ARG A 448 -2.41 -22.75 21.98
N ILE A 449 -2.29 -21.44 21.72
CA ILE A 449 -1.97 -20.45 22.76
C ILE A 449 -3.12 -20.29 23.75
N ASN A 450 -4.37 -20.20 23.26
CA ASN A 450 -5.54 -20.11 24.12
C ASN A 450 -5.70 -21.38 24.97
N GLY A 451 -5.39 -22.56 24.45
CA GLY A 451 -5.39 -23.79 25.23
C GLY A 451 -4.30 -23.85 26.31
N ARG A 452 -3.16 -23.20 26.09
CA ARG A 452 -2.03 -23.20 27.02
C ARG A 452 -2.11 -22.13 28.11
N PHE A 453 -2.52 -20.92 27.76
CA PHE A 453 -2.53 -19.75 28.65
C PHE A 453 -3.94 -19.29 29.04
N GLY A 454 -4.98 -19.86 28.43
CA GLY A 454 -6.36 -19.61 28.80
C GLY A 454 -6.73 -20.24 30.14
N THR A 455 -7.81 -19.72 30.70
CA THR A 455 -8.48 -20.24 31.91
C THR A 455 -9.93 -20.58 31.56
N LEU A 456 -10.67 -21.15 32.51
CA LEU A 456 -12.10 -21.45 32.32
C LEU A 456 -12.95 -20.22 31.95
N THR A 457 -12.54 -19.02 32.37
CA THR A 457 -13.32 -17.78 32.24
C THR A 457 -12.70 -16.75 31.31
N ALA A 458 -11.44 -16.94 30.88
CA ALA A 458 -10.74 -15.96 30.05
C ALA A 458 -9.75 -16.61 29.09
N VAL A 459 -9.69 -16.06 27.88
CA VAL A 459 -8.68 -16.39 26.88
C VAL A 459 -7.76 -15.20 26.66
N PRO A 460 -6.45 -15.43 26.42
CA PRO A 460 -5.49 -14.35 26.18
C PRO A 460 -5.62 -13.75 24.77
N ILE A 461 -6.19 -14.47 23.81
CA ILE A 461 -6.37 -14.01 22.42
C ILE A 461 -7.84 -14.14 22.00
N HIS A 462 -8.45 -13.02 21.62
CA HIS A 462 -9.70 -13.01 20.88
C HIS A 462 -9.39 -12.78 19.39
N HIS A 463 -9.54 -13.84 18.60
CA HIS A 463 -9.43 -13.78 17.15
C HIS A 463 -10.83 -13.65 16.54
N LEU A 464 -11.09 -12.53 15.88
CA LEU A 464 -12.38 -12.22 15.27
C LEU A 464 -12.24 -12.20 13.75
N SER A 465 -12.91 -13.13 13.08
CA SER A 465 -13.15 -13.05 11.64
C SER A 465 -14.43 -12.24 11.42
N LEU A 466 -14.37 -11.17 10.64
CA LEU A 466 -15.51 -10.28 10.42
C LEU A 466 -16.73 -10.97 9.77
N MET A 467 -16.57 -12.22 9.30
CA MET A 467 -17.66 -13.07 8.80
C MET A 467 -18.64 -13.51 9.92
N LEU A 468 -18.25 -13.41 11.19
CA LEU A 468 -19.05 -13.85 12.35
C LEU A 468 -19.73 -12.71 13.13
N LEU A 469 -19.69 -11.48 12.59
CA LEU A 469 -20.29 -10.28 13.20
C LEU A 469 -21.39 -9.64 12.35
N LEU A 470 -21.71 -10.24 11.20
CA LEU A 470 -22.93 -10.00 10.40
C LEU A 470 -23.82 -11.24 10.53
#